data_AF-A0A2M9XG86-F1
#
_entry.id   AF-A0A2M9XG86-F1
#
_cell.length_a   1.000
_cell.length_b   1.000
_cell.length_c   1.000
_cell.angle_alpha   90.00
_cell.angle_beta   90.00
_cell.angle_gamma   90.00
#
_symmetry.space_group_name_H-M   'P 1'
#
loop_
_entity.id
_entity.type
_entity.pdbx_description
1 polymer ?
#
loop_
_entity_poly.entity_id
_entity_poly.type
_entity_poly.pdbx_seq_one_letter_code
_entity_poly.pdbx_strand_id
1 'polypeptide(L)'
;MKNENVGNKGEFMRYILVFSILAFFTFGVFAGDRDKGDSCTSDIQCGFGLQCTGGVCTKKPEFDHGSSGKSGKQCNHDGDCIGSGKCVSGSFGKKYCSGN
;
A
#
# COMPACT_ATOMS: atom_id res chain seq x y z
N MET A 1 30.42 -58.03 10.97
CA MET A 1 29.20 -57.72 10.19
C MET A 1 28.84 -56.28 10.49
N LYS A 2 28.71 -55.45 9.45
CA LYS A 2 28.45 -54.01 9.49
C LYS A 2 27.02 -53.75 9.99
N ASN A 3 26.82 -52.78 10.88
CA ASN A 3 25.54 -52.11 11.07
C ASN A 3 25.82 -50.61 11.20
N GLU A 4 25.95 -50.00 10.02
CA GLU A 4 26.07 -48.57 9.82
C GLU A 4 24.78 -47.88 10.30
N ASN A 5 24.89 -47.05 11.34
CA ASN A 5 23.88 -46.07 11.72
C ASN A 5 23.82 -44.97 10.63
N VAL A 6 23.35 -45.32 9.43
CA VAL A 6 22.98 -44.37 8.37
C VAL A 6 21.52 -43.97 8.63
N GLY A 7 21.31 -43.44 9.83
CA GLY A 7 20.09 -42.73 10.17
C GLY A 7 20.06 -41.41 9.42
N ASN A 8 18.95 -41.14 8.74
CA ASN A 8 18.32 -39.84 8.83
C ASN A 8 19.12 -38.62 8.29
N LYS A 9 19.93 -38.78 7.22
CA LYS A 9 20.59 -37.63 6.56
C LYS A 9 19.78 -37.03 5.42
N GLY A 10 19.11 -37.86 4.63
CA GLY A 10 18.29 -37.42 3.48
C GLY A 10 16.95 -36.79 3.90
N GLU A 11 16.31 -37.36 4.93
CA GLU A 11 15.04 -36.85 5.48
C GLU A 11 15.23 -35.53 6.24
N PHE A 12 16.37 -35.36 6.93
CA PHE A 12 16.72 -34.11 7.60
C PHE A 12 16.99 -32.97 6.60
N MET A 13 17.63 -33.27 5.46
CA MET A 13 17.88 -32.28 4.40
C MET A 13 16.60 -31.88 3.66
N ARG A 14 15.65 -32.81 3.49
CA ARG A 14 14.29 -32.53 3.04
C ARG A 14 13.54 -31.66 4.05
N TYR A 15 13.65 -31.96 5.34
CA TYR A 15 13.03 -31.16 6.40
C TYR A 15 13.56 -29.72 6.41
N ILE A 16 14.88 -29.53 6.25
CA ILE A 16 15.48 -28.19 6.15
C ILE A 16 14.95 -27.44 4.92
N LEU A 17 14.89 -28.08 3.75
CA LEU A 17 14.36 -27.46 2.54
C LEU A 17 12.88 -27.06 2.71
N VAL A 18 12.05 -27.93 3.27
CA VAL A 18 10.63 -27.66 3.52
C VAL A 18 10.46 -26.54 4.56
N PHE A 19 11.27 -26.55 5.61
CA PHE A 19 11.23 -25.52 6.66
C PHE A 19 11.71 -24.15 6.15
N SER A 20 12.73 -24.10 5.30
CA SER A 20 13.16 -22.87 4.63
C SER A 20 12.08 -22.30 3.71
N ILE A 21 11.37 -23.14 2.95
CA ILE A 21 10.26 -22.70 2.08
C ILE A 21 9.09 -22.16 2.93
N LEU A 22 8.73 -22.86 4.02
CA LEU A 22 7.68 -22.40 4.95
C LEU A 22 8.05 -21.08 5.63
N ALA A 23 9.31 -20.91 6.05
CA ALA A 23 9.77 -19.66 6.65
C ALA A 23 9.65 -18.49 5.66
N PHE A 24 10.05 -18.66 4.39
CA PHE A 24 9.90 -17.63 3.35
C PHE A 24 8.44 -17.22 3.12
N PHE A 25 7.49 -18.16 3.21
CA PHE A 25 6.06 -17.86 3.12
C PHE A 25 5.52 -17.06 4.32
N THR A 26 6.13 -17.18 5.51
CA THR A 26 5.72 -16.40 6.70
C THR A 26 6.29 -14.97 6.73
N PHE A 27 7.39 -14.70 6.00
CA PHE A 27 7.96 -13.35 5.90
C PHE A 27 7.40 -12.55 4.71
N GLY A 28 6.73 -13.22 3.78
CA GLY A 28 6.09 -12.58 2.64
C GLY A 28 4.69 -12.11 3.01
N VAL A 29 4.36 -10.88 2.63
CA VAL A 29 3.03 -10.27 2.66
C VAL A 29 2.70 -9.47 3.92
N PHE A 30 3.37 -8.32 4.06
CA PHE A 30 2.66 -7.10 4.42
C PHE A 30 2.28 -6.39 3.11
N ALA A 31 1.32 -6.94 2.37
CA ALA A 31 0.72 -6.19 1.27
C ALA A 31 -0.14 -5.08 1.89
N GLY A 32 0.16 -3.83 1.54
CA GLY A 32 -0.37 -2.64 2.19
C GLY A 32 -1.88 -2.46 2.11
N ASP A 33 -2.53 -2.56 3.26
CA ASP A 33 -3.92 -2.16 3.53
C ASP A 33 -4.01 -0.76 4.17
N ARG A 34 -2.89 -0.03 4.32
CA ARG A 34 -2.90 1.26 5.04
C ARG A 34 -3.44 2.40 4.21
N ASP A 35 -4.34 3.15 4.82
CA ASP A 35 -5.02 4.30 4.23
C ASP A 35 -4.19 5.57 4.35
N LYS A 36 -4.65 6.64 3.69
CA LYS A 36 -4.01 7.95 3.77
C LYS A 36 -4.01 8.47 5.22
N GLY A 37 -2.83 8.80 5.74
CA GLY A 37 -2.63 9.30 7.09
C GLY A 37 -2.20 8.22 8.10
N ASP A 38 -2.25 6.94 7.73
CA ASP A 38 -1.74 5.88 8.58
C ASP A 38 -0.22 5.92 8.71
N SER A 39 0.27 5.50 9.88
CA SER A 39 1.70 5.37 10.12
C SER A 39 2.29 4.23 9.29
N CYS A 40 3.40 4.51 8.61
CA CYS A 40 4.09 3.55 7.76
C CYS A 40 5.61 3.67 7.95
N THR A 41 6.33 2.63 7.55
CA THR A 41 7.80 2.62 7.54
C THR A 41 8.34 2.47 6.12
N SER A 42 7.50 2.04 5.17
CA SER A 42 7.87 1.79 3.78
C SER A 42 6.64 1.87 2.89
N ASP A 43 6.82 2.27 1.63
CA ASP A 43 5.76 2.49 0.64
C ASP A 43 4.89 1.25 0.39
N ILE A 44 5.47 0.06 0.45
CA ILE A 44 4.78 -1.23 0.26
C ILE A 44 3.66 -1.46 1.28
N GLN A 45 3.76 -0.80 2.44
CA GLN A 45 2.75 -0.90 3.49
C GLN A 45 1.53 -0.02 3.22
N CYS A 46 1.62 0.94 2.30
CA CYS A 46 0.54 1.86 1.95
C CYS A 46 -0.26 1.32 0.76
N GLY A 47 -1.56 1.60 0.74
CA GLY A 47 -2.45 1.21 -0.35
C GLY A 47 -2.05 1.79 -1.72
N PHE A 48 -2.67 1.27 -2.78
CA PHE A 48 -2.37 1.69 -4.16
C PHE A 48 -2.54 3.22 -4.34
N GLY A 49 -1.54 3.87 -4.94
CA GLY A 49 -1.52 5.34 -5.11
C GLY A 49 -1.00 6.13 -3.90
N LEU A 50 -0.58 5.45 -2.83
CA LEU A 50 0.05 6.05 -1.64
C LEU A 50 1.54 5.70 -1.56
N GLN A 51 2.31 6.58 -0.91
CA GLN A 51 3.74 6.49 -0.63
C GLN A 51 4.00 6.90 0.81
N CYS A 52 4.96 6.24 1.45
CA CYS A 52 5.31 6.50 2.82
C CYS A 52 6.23 7.73 2.91
N THR A 53 5.68 8.88 3.32
CA THR A 53 6.42 10.13 3.45
C THR A 53 6.40 10.60 4.89
N GLY A 54 7.57 10.80 5.50
CA GLY A 54 7.65 11.25 6.90
C GLY A 54 7.07 10.26 7.91
N GLY A 55 7.05 8.96 7.56
CA GLY A 55 6.48 7.91 8.39
C GLY A 55 4.96 7.79 8.33
N VAL A 56 4.30 8.45 7.36
CA VAL A 56 2.86 8.33 7.13
C VAL A 56 2.52 8.11 5.66
N CYS A 57 1.45 7.37 5.39
CA CYS A 57 0.99 7.10 4.04
C CYS A 57 0.37 8.38 3.45
N THR A 58 1.02 8.90 2.42
CA THR A 58 0.65 10.13 1.71
C THR A 58 0.38 9.80 0.24
N LYS A 59 -0.37 10.63 -0.48
CA LYS A 59 -0.58 10.38 -1.92
C LYS A 59 0.73 10.57 -2.68
N LYS A 60 1.03 9.64 -3.59
CA LYS A 60 2.16 9.76 -4.52
C LYS A 60 1.97 11.02 -5.37
N PRO A 61 3.02 11.81 -5.62
CA PRO A 61 2.93 13.03 -6.42
C PRO A 61 2.44 12.76 -7.86
N GLU A 62 2.69 11.56 -8.36
CA GLU A 62 2.25 11.07 -9.69
C GLU A 62 0.72 10.88 -9.76
N PHE A 63 0.10 10.63 -8.61
CA PHE A 63 -1.35 10.56 -8.44
C PHE A 63 -1.92 11.83 -7.80
N ASP A 64 -1.05 12.70 -7.28
CA ASP A 64 -1.35 14.06 -6.86
C ASP A 64 -1.42 14.92 -8.13
N HIS A 65 -2.53 14.79 -8.87
CA HIS A 65 -2.88 15.64 -10.00
C HIS A 65 -3.16 17.07 -9.51
N GLY A 66 -2.07 17.73 -9.10
CA GLY A 66 -1.86 19.12 -8.76
C GLY A 66 -3.06 19.85 -8.17
N SER A 67 -3.33 19.70 -6.87
CA SER A 67 -4.33 20.50 -6.13
C SER A 67 -5.78 20.50 -6.65
N SER A 68 -6.08 20.10 -7.89
CA SER A 68 -7.42 20.18 -8.49
C SER A 68 -8.44 19.34 -7.74
N GLY A 69 -7.96 18.32 -7.01
CA GLY A 69 -8.78 17.46 -6.18
C GLY A 69 -8.82 17.77 -4.71
N LYS A 70 -8.36 18.95 -4.27
CA LYS A 70 -8.45 19.38 -2.85
C LYS A 70 -9.70 20.23 -2.61
N SER A 71 -10.28 20.09 -1.43
CA SER A 71 -11.44 20.90 -1.03
C SER A 71 -11.15 22.39 -1.20
N GLY A 72 -12.06 23.11 -1.86
CA GLY A 72 -11.92 24.53 -2.20
C GLY A 72 -11.12 24.83 -3.48
N LYS A 73 -10.67 23.81 -4.22
CA LYS A 73 -9.99 24.00 -5.51
C LYS A 73 -10.95 23.84 -6.67
N GLN A 74 -10.67 24.57 -7.75
CA GLN A 74 -11.54 24.58 -8.92
C GLN A 74 -11.54 23.21 -9.61
N CYS A 75 -12.71 22.72 -9.97
CA CYS A 75 -12.93 21.44 -10.65
C CYS A 75 -13.83 21.64 -11.86
N ASN A 76 -13.84 20.67 -12.78
CA ASN A 76 -14.79 20.65 -13.90
C ASN A 76 -15.79 19.50 -13.74
N HIS A 77 -15.32 18.35 -13.25
CA HIS A 77 -16.10 17.15 -12.98
C HIS A 77 -15.73 16.52 -11.64
N ASP A 78 -16.58 15.63 -11.11
CA ASP A 78 -16.34 14.96 -9.82
C ASP A 78 -15.04 14.15 -9.80
N GLY A 79 -14.59 13.66 -10.96
CA GLY A 79 -13.32 12.96 -11.12
C GLY A 79 -12.09 13.84 -10.89
N ASP A 80 -12.23 15.17 -10.89
CA ASP A 80 -11.16 16.07 -10.44
C ASP A 80 -11.01 16.02 -8.91
N CYS A 81 -12.10 15.76 -8.17
CA CYS A 81 -12.21 15.88 -6.72
C CYS A 81 -11.80 14.61 -5.93
N ILE A 82 -10.83 13.84 -6.45
CA ILE A 82 -10.48 12.54 -5.87
C ILE A 82 -9.95 12.68 -4.43
N GLY A 83 -10.74 12.20 -3.47
CA GLY A 83 -10.42 12.22 -2.04
C GLY A 83 -10.67 13.56 -1.34
N SER A 84 -11.41 14.49 -1.96
CA SER A 84 -11.94 15.70 -1.31
C SER A 84 -13.40 15.99 -1.71
N GLY A 85 -14.17 14.93 -1.97
CA GLY A 85 -15.62 15.03 -2.15
C GLY A 85 -16.07 15.15 -3.61
N LYS A 86 -17.11 15.94 -3.83
CA LYS A 86 -17.74 16.13 -5.14
C LYS A 86 -17.47 17.52 -5.72
N CYS A 87 -17.60 17.67 -7.02
CA CYS A 87 -17.44 18.94 -7.69
C CYS A 87 -18.75 19.75 -7.60
N VAL A 88 -18.78 20.74 -6.70
CA VAL A 88 -19.97 21.57 -6.45
C VAL A 88 -19.85 22.94 -7.11
N SER A 89 -20.97 23.51 -7.55
CA SER A 89 -21.00 24.83 -8.16
C SER A 89 -20.88 25.94 -7.11
N GLY A 90 -19.98 26.89 -7.33
CA GLY A 90 -19.81 28.06 -6.48
C GLY A 90 -20.50 29.34 -6.96
N SER A 91 -20.50 30.36 -6.12
CA SER A 91 -21.23 31.62 -6.33
C SER A 91 -20.75 32.48 -7.51
N PHE A 92 -19.69 32.09 -8.23
CA PHE A 92 -19.12 32.84 -9.35
C PHE A 92 -19.11 32.06 -10.68
N GLY A 93 -19.96 31.02 -10.81
CA GLY A 93 -19.98 30.16 -11.99
C GLY A 93 -18.76 29.23 -12.11
N LYS A 94 -17.84 29.28 -11.15
CA LYS A 94 -16.72 28.35 -11.01
C LYS A 94 -17.14 27.22 -10.08
N LYS A 95 -16.88 25.97 -10.48
CA LYS A 95 -17.12 24.80 -9.63
C LYS A 95 -15.87 24.52 -8.80
N TYR A 96 -16.05 24.02 -7.59
CA TYR A 96 -14.96 23.65 -6.69
C TYR A 96 -15.23 22.33 -5.99
N CYS A 97 -14.18 21.62 -5.59
CA CYS A 97 -14.32 20.39 -4.84
C CYS A 97 -14.81 20.67 -3.42
N SER A 98 -15.87 19.99 -3.00
CA SER A 98 -16.40 20.06 -1.65
C SER A 98 -16.95 18.70 -1.24
N GLY A 99 -16.49 18.23 -0.08
CA GLY A 99 -16.92 16.99 0.55
C GLY A 99 -15.75 16.40 1.30
N ASN A 100 -15.97 16.19 2.58
CA ASN A 100 -15.04 15.50 3.45
C ASN A 100 -15.49 14.05 3.54
#